data_AF-A0A8J2LRK2-F1
#
_entry.id   AF-A0A8J2LRK2-F1
#
_cell.length_a   1.000
_cell.length_b   1.000
_cell.length_c   1.000
_cell.angle_alpha   90.00
_cell.angle_beta   90.00
_cell.angle_gamma   90.00
#
_symmetry.space_group_name_H-M   'P 1'
#
loop_
_entity.id
_entity.type
_entity.pdbx_description
1 polymer ?
#
loop_
_entity_poly.entity_id
_entity_poly.type
_entity_poly.pdbx_seq_one_letter_code
_entity_poly.pdbx_strand_id
1 'polypeptide(L)'
;MPYGSYDHTITCGPNSKVCSSIFQDPQTSILPNKLATISLKLLEQLRSKSMLFNTNNLMYPVGGDFHWASVSEWTVDLAILRNVMEYINSRDELYTEVKDAQETLHKHRKEKTKLRTKIQ
;
A
#
# COMPACT_ATOMS: atom_id res chain seq x y z
N MET A 1 5.49 -2.04 15.47
CA MET A 1 5.86 -2.42 14.08
C MET A 1 7.16 -3.19 14.13
N PRO A 2 7.44 -4.13 13.22
CA PRO A 2 8.62 -4.99 13.30
C PRO A 2 9.93 -4.31 12.91
N TYR A 3 9.86 -3.13 12.29
CA TYR A 3 11.02 -2.35 11.87
C TYR A 3 11.12 -1.08 12.71
N GLY A 4 12.34 -0.63 13.01
CA GLY A 4 12.65 0.43 13.99
C GLY A 4 12.23 1.85 13.61
N SER A 5 11.35 2.02 12.63
CA SER A 5 10.78 3.30 12.18
C SER A 5 9.35 3.09 11.67
N TYR A 6 8.56 4.16 11.65
CA TYR A 6 7.25 4.20 10.99
C TYR A 6 7.31 4.79 9.57
N ASP A 7 8.46 5.29 9.13
CA ASP A 7 8.64 5.82 7.79
C ASP A 7 8.44 4.71 6.74
N HIS A 8 7.66 5.02 5.70
CA HIS A 8 7.34 4.13 4.59
C HIS A 8 8.59 3.59 3.87
N THR A 9 9.69 4.33 3.90
CA THR A 9 10.99 3.91 3.34
C THR A 9 11.62 2.71 4.07
N ILE A 10 11.11 2.34 5.25
CA ILE A 10 11.62 1.24 6.08
C ILE A 10 10.51 0.26 6.47
N THR A 11 9.24 0.65 6.45
CA THR A 11 8.14 -0.20 6.95
C THR A 11 7.62 -1.25 5.98
N CYS A 12 8.01 -1.23 4.71
CA CYS A 12 7.48 -2.14 3.69
C CYS A 12 7.97 -3.59 3.85
N GLY A 13 9.18 -3.79 4.39
CA GLY A 13 9.81 -5.11 4.55
C GLY A 13 11.24 -5.01 5.09
N PRO A 14 11.99 -6.13 5.14
CA PRO A 14 13.32 -6.18 5.74
C PRO A 14 14.40 -5.41 4.97
N ASN A 15 14.21 -5.14 3.67
CA ASN A 15 15.16 -4.43 2.84
C ASN A 15 14.73 -2.97 2.61
N SER A 16 15.22 -2.08 3.46
CA SER A 16 14.91 -0.63 3.39
C SER A 16 15.32 0.02 2.07
N LYS A 17 16.37 -0.46 1.39
CA LYS A 17 16.78 0.08 0.09
C LYS A 17 15.72 -0.18 -0.98
N VAL A 18 15.08 -1.36 -0.95
CA VAL A 18 13.97 -1.67 -1.85
C VAL A 18 12.77 -0.81 -1.51
N CYS A 19 12.40 -0.70 -0.23
CA CYS A 19 11.28 0.12 0.21
C CYS A 19 11.42 1.60 -0.20
N SER A 20 12.59 2.20 0.02
CA SER A 20 12.87 3.58 -0.37
C SER A 20 12.83 3.78 -1.90
N SER A 21 13.30 2.80 -2.68
CA SER A 21 13.35 2.92 -4.16
C SER A 21 12.01 3.07 -4.86
N ILE A 22 10.90 2.71 -4.19
CA ILE A 22 9.54 2.74 -4.76
C ILE A 22 9.08 4.18 -5.03
N PHE A 23 9.45 5.12 -4.15
CA PHE A 23 8.99 6.52 -4.20
C PHE A 23 10.09 7.50 -4.61
N GLN A 24 11.33 7.04 -4.79
CA GLN A 24 12.47 7.89 -5.16
C GLN A 24 12.36 8.52 -6.55
N ASP A 25 11.75 7.83 -7.51
CA ASP A 25 11.59 8.33 -8.88
C ASP A 25 10.16 8.12 -9.35
N PRO A 26 9.24 9.02 -8.96
CA PRO A 26 7.82 8.80 -9.15
C PRO A 26 7.37 8.83 -10.61
N GLN A 27 7.99 9.66 -11.45
CA GLN A 27 7.57 9.83 -12.83
C GLN A 27 7.79 8.58 -13.66
N THR A 28 8.92 7.89 -13.47
CA THR A 28 9.19 6.65 -14.20
C THR A 28 8.49 5.45 -13.56
N SER A 29 8.11 5.53 -12.28
CA SER A 29 7.48 4.42 -11.54
C SER A 29 6.08 4.08 -12.02
N ILE A 30 5.43 5.01 -12.73
CA ILE A 30 4.11 4.80 -13.36
C ILE A 30 4.25 4.09 -14.72
N LEU A 31 5.45 4.07 -15.32
CA LEU A 31 5.66 3.42 -16.62
C LEU A 31 5.45 1.90 -16.51
N PRO A 32 4.76 1.24 -17.46
CA PRO A 32 4.35 -0.17 -17.32
C PRO A 32 5.50 -1.15 -17.03
N ASN A 33 6.65 -0.94 -17.67
CA ASN A 33 7.84 -1.78 -17.48
C ASN A 33 8.41 -1.68 -16.05
N LYS A 34 8.46 -0.46 -15.49
CA LYS A 34 8.95 -0.21 -14.14
C LYS A 34 7.91 -0.58 -13.10
N LEU A 35 6.63 -0.31 -13.36
CA LEU A 35 5.51 -0.60 -12.47
C LEU A 35 5.42 -2.10 -12.11
N ALA A 36 5.55 -2.98 -13.11
CA ALA A 36 5.57 -4.43 -12.87
C ALA A 36 6.70 -4.83 -11.91
N THR A 37 7.91 -4.31 -12.17
CA THR A 37 9.09 -4.57 -11.35
C THR A 37 8.92 -4.04 -9.92
N ILE A 38 8.39 -2.83 -9.77
CA ILE A 38 8.11 -2.21 -8.46
C ILE A 38 7.07 -3.02 -7.69
N SER A 39 5.99 -3.43 -8.35
CA SER A 39 4.90 -4.17 -7.73
C SER A 39 5.39 -5.52 -7.19
N LEU A 40 6.18 -6.26 -7.98
CA LEU A 40 6.75 -7.54 -7.56
C LEU A 40 7.76 -7.37 -6.42
N LYS A 41 8.63 -6.35 -6.48
CA LYS A 41 9.59 -6.05 -5.40
C LYS A 41 8.90 -5.67 -4.09
N LEU A 42 7.87 -4.80 -4.16
CA LEU A 42 7.08 -4.43 -2.99
C LEU A 42 6.38 -5.66 -2.41
N LEU A 43 5.77 -6.49 -3.25
CA LEU A 43 5.08 -7.70 -2.82
C LEU A 43 6.02 -8.68 -2.12
N GLU A 44 7.25 -8.84 -2.62
CA GLU A 44 8.27 -9.67 -1.97
C GLU A 44 8.63 -9.16 -0.56
N GLN A 45 8.78 -7.84 -0.42
CA GLN A 45 9.03 -7.21 0.88
C GLN A 45 7.86 -7.40 1.84
N LEU A 46 6.62 -7.23 1.36
CA LEU A 46 5.42 -7.45 2.15
C LEU A 46 5.24 -8.92 2.56
N ARG A 47 5.55 -9.89 1.68
CA ARG A 47 5.54 -11.32 2.01
C ARG A 47 6.60 -11.67 3.06
N SER A 48 7.79 -11.08 2.96
CA SER A 48 8.82 -11.26 3.98
C SER A 48 8.39 -10.68 5.32
N LYS A 49 7.71 -9.52 5.30
CA LYS A 49 7.13 -8.89 6.48
C LYS A 49 6.01 -9.73 7.09
N SER A 50 5.16 -10.36 6.27
CA SER A 50 4.02 -11.16 6.76
C SER A 50 4.46 -12.38 7.56
N MET A 51 5.65 -12.93 7.32
CA MET A 51 6.23 -14.02 8.11
C MET A 51 6.42 -13.69 9.61
N LEU A 52 6.41 -12.41 9.97
CA LEU A 52 6.52 -11.94 11.36
C LEU A 52 5.17 -11.87 12.09
N PHE A 53 4.07 -12.18 11.41
CA PHE A 53 2.71 -12.10 11.94
C PHE A 53 1.97 -13.43 11.81
N ASN A 54 1.03 -13.67 12.71
CA ASN A 54 0.26 -14.91 12.76
C ASN A 54 -1.05 -14.84 11.95
N THR A 55 -1.18 -13.88 11.04
CA THR A 55 -2.40 -13.64 10.25
C THR A 55 -2.08 -13.37 8.79
N ASN A 56 -3.01 -13.74 7.90
CA ASN A 56 -2.90 -13.48 6.46
C ASN A 56 -3.21 -12.02 6.07
N ASN A 57 -3.63 -11.19 7.03
CA ASN A 57 -3.84 -9.77 6.83
C ASN A 57 -2.60 -9.00 7.29
N LEU A 58 -2.02 -8.19 6.39
CA LEU A 58 -0.84 -7.39 6.69
C LEU A 58 -1.15 -5.90 6.55
N MET A 59 -0.68 -5.11 7.51
CA MET A 59 -0.75 -3.65 7.45
C MET A 59 0.57 -3.07 6.93
N TYR A 60 0.47 -2.23 5.91
CA TYR A 60 1.57 -1.41 5.40
C TYR A 60 1.22 0.08 5.58
N PRO A 61 1.75 0.73 6.63
CA PRO A 61 1.60 2.18 6.78
C PRO A 61 2.46 2.88 5.73
N VAL A 62 1.85 3.75 4.94
CA VAL A 62 2.56 4.68 4.06
C VAL A 62 2.50 6.06 4.70
N GLY A 63 3.60 6.81 4.66
CA GLY A 63 3.76 8.11 5.29
C GLY A 63 5.09 8.22 6.05
N GLY A 64 5.21 9.32 6.80
CA GLY A 64 6.39 9.71 7.55
C GLY A 64 6.24 11.14 8.05
N ASP A 65 7.28 11.70 8.65
CA ASP A 65 7.26 13.09 9.10
C ASP A 65 7.09 14.03 7.91
N PHE A 66 6.12 14.94 8.00
CA PHE A 66 5.81 15.96 7.00
C PHE A 66 5.62 15.45 5.56
N HIS A 67 5.29 14.17 5.36
CA HIS A 67 4.96 13.63 4.05
C HIS A 67 3.62 14.16 3.53
N TRP A 68 3.52 14.31 2.22
CA TRP A 68 2.34 14.84 1.51
C TRP A 68 1.98 16.27 1.91
N ALA A 69 2.99 17.09 2.19
CA ALA A 69 2.81 18.50 2.49
C ALA A 69 2.24 19.28 1.28
N SER A 70 2.42 18.75 0.07
CA SER A 70 1.88 19.31 -1.16
C SER A 70 0.88 18.38 -1.84
N VAL A 71 -0.10 18.96 -2.53
CA VAL A 71 -1.08 18.21 -3.33
C VAL A 71 -0.39 17.42 -4.44
N SER A 72 0.64 17.99 -5.07
CA SER A 72 1.37 17.31 -6.14
C SER A 72 2.05 16.04 -5.65
N GLU A 73 2.74 16.10 -4.51
CA GLU A 73 3.37 14.94 -3.87
C GLU A 73 2.33 13.85 -3.58
N TRP A 74 1.22 14.24 -2.95
CA TRP A 74 0.12 13.31 -2.65
C TRP A 74 -0.45 12.65 -3.91
N THR A 75 -0.73 13.42 -4.96
CA THR A 75 -1.32 12.89 -6.19
C THR A 75 -0.41 11.86 -6.88
N VAL A 76 0.89 12.11 -6.85
CA VAL A 76 1.89 11.27 -7.49
C VAL A 76 2.06 9.95 -6.74
N ASP A 77 2.24 10.00 -5.42
CA ASP A 77 2.39 8.80 -4.59
C ASP A 77 1.13 7.94 -4.61
N LEU A 78 -0.03 8.58 -4.55
CA LEU A 78 -1.31 7.88 -4.64
C LEU A 78 -1.49 7.19 -5.98
N ALA A 79 -1.07 7.82 -7.09
CA ALA A 79 -1.14 7.20 -8.40
C ALA A 79 -0.25 5.95 -8.47
N ILE A 80 0.97 6.01 -7.93
CA ILE A 80 1.86 4.84 -7.86
C ILE A 80 1.22 3.71 -7.07
N LEU A 81 0.74 4.00 -5.86
CA LEU A 81 0.10 3.00 -5.00
C LEU A 81 -1.12 2.37 -5.67
N ARG A 82 -1.99 3.17 -6.31
CA ARG A 82 -3.16 2.67 -7.03
C ARG A 82 -2.78 1.74 -8.17
N ASN A 83 -1.81 2.12 -8.98
CA ASN A 83 -1.32 1.29 -10.08
C ASN A 83 -0.70 -0.01 -9.58
N VAL A 84 0.04 0.03 -8.47
CA VAL A 84 0.59 -1.18 -7.84
C VAL A 84 -0.51 -2.09 -7.30
N MET A 85 -1.53 -1.52 -6.64
CA MET A 85 -2.70 -2.27 -6.18
C MET A 85 -3.42 -2.96 -7.34
N GLU A 86 -3.67 -2.23 -8.43
CA GLU A 86 -4.31 -2.76 -9.63
C GLU A 86 -3.46 -3.86 -10.30
N TYR A 87 -2.15 -3.66 -10.40
CA TYR A 87 -1.23 -4.65 -10.94
C TYR A 87 -1.25 -5.96 -10.14
N ILE A 88 -1.25 -5.87 -8.80
CA ILE A 88 -1.28 -7.05 -7.93
C ILE A 88 -2.65 -7.74 -7.99
N ASN A 89 -3.73 -6.96 -7.88
CA ASN A 89 -5.09 -7.50 -7.81
C ASN A 89 -5.59 -8.07 -9.14
N SER A 90 -5.01 -7.68 -10.28
CA SER A 90 -5.34 -8.23 -11.60
C SER A 90 -4.66 -9.58 -11.90
N ARG A 91 -3.85 -10.09 -10.96
CA ARG A 91 -3.01 -11.28 -11.13
C ARG A 91 -3.27 -12.31 -10.04
N ASP A 92 -4.18 -13.24 -10.33
CA ASP A 92 -4.53 -14.32 -9.42
C ASP A 92 -3.31 -15.19 -9.04
N GLU A 93 -2.30 -15.28 -9.91
CA GLU A 93 -1.05 -16.02 -9.65
C GLU A 93 -0.23 -15.45 -8.49
N LEU A 94 -0.53 -14.22 -8.04
CA LEU A 94 0.13 -13.59 -6.91
C LEU A 94 -0.53 -13.92 -5.57
N TYR A 95 -1.69 -14.57 -5.54
CA TYR A 95 -2.40 -14.98 -4.31
C TYR A 95 -2.49 -13.88 -3.25
N THR A 96 -2.64 -12.63 -3.68
CA THR A 96 -2.59 -11.45 -2.81
C THR A 96 -3.65 -10.46 -3.22
N GLU A 97 -4.33 -9.89 -2.23
CA GLU A 97 -5.29 -8.81 -2.43
C GLU A 97 -4.84 -7.58 -1.64
N VAL A 98 -4.76 -6.43 -2.30
CA VAL A 98 -4.36 -5.15 -1.71
C VAL A 98 -5.51 -4.18 -1.74
N LYS A 99 -5.77 -3.52 -0.60
CA LYS A 99 -6.88 -2.58 -0.42
C LYS A 99 -6.41 -1.32 0.26
N ASP A 100 -6.99 -0.19 -0.13
CA ASP A 100 -6.94 1.02 0.67
C ASP A 100 -7.79 0.80 1.94
N ALA A 101 -7.10 0.76 3.09
CA ALA A 101 -7.71 0.55 4.38
C ALA A 101 -8.67 1.69 4.77
N GLN A 102 -8.33 2.94 4.46
CA GLN A 102 -9.18 4.09 4.80
C GLN A 102 -10.45 4.07 3.96
N GLU A 103 -10.33 3.81 2.66
CA GLU A 103 -11.48 3.70 1.77
C GLU A 103 -12.40 2.55 2.19
N THR A 104 -11.81 1.39 2.51
CA THR A 104 -12.56 0.20 2.98
C THR A 104 -13.30 0.49 4.27
N LEU A 105 -12.66 1.11 5.26
CA LEU A 105 -13.30 1.50 6.51
C LEU A 105 -14.44 2.49 6.29
N HIS A 106 -14.26 3.46 5.40
CA HIS A 106 -15.29 4.46 5.09
C HIS A 106 -16.53 3.84 4.46
N LYS A 107 -16.34 2.96 3.48
CA LYS A 107 -17.44 2.19 2.86
C LYS A 107 -18.20 1.39 3.90
N HIS A 108 -17.48 0.65 4.74
CA HIS A 108 -18.09 -0.18 5.78
C HIS A 108 -18.87 0.65 6.82
N ARG A 109 -18.34 1.82 7.23
CA ARG A 109 -19.04 2.76 8.12
C ARG A 109 -20.34 3.26 7.48
N LYS A 110 -20.31 3.67 6.21
CA LYS A 110 -21.50 4.13 5.47
C LYS A 110 -22.57 3.04 5.36
N GLU A 111 -22.19 1.80 5.07
CA GLU A 111 -23.11 0.67 4.98
C GLU A 111 -23.78 0.38 6.32
N LYS A 112 -23.00 0.37 7.42
CA LYS A 112 -23.54 0.22 8.78
C LYS A 112 -24.55 1.32 9.12
N THR A 113 -24.27 2.56 8.73
CA THR A 113 -25.23 3.67 8.93
C THR A 113 -26.52 3.43 8.15
N LYS A 114 -26.43 3.05 6.86
CA LYS A 114 -27.61 2.76 6.02
C LYS A 114 -28.47 1.62 6.57
N LEU A 115 -27.83 0.55 7.06
CA LEU A 115 -28.53 -0.59 7.66
C LEU A 115 -29.29 -0.19 8.94
N ARG A 116 -28.69 0.66 9.78
CA ARG A 116 -29.34 1.16 11.00
C ARG A 116 -30.57 2.02 10.69
N THR A 117 -30.50 2.88 9.67
CA THR A 117 -31.63 3.74 9.27
C THR A 117 -32.78 2.96 8.62
N LYS A 118 -32.54 1.73 8.12
CA LYS A 118 -33.59 0.87 7.54
C LYS A 118 -34.36 0.03 8.57
N ILE A 119 -33.84 -0.08 9.80
CA ILE A 119 -34.43 -0.88 10.88
C ILE A 119 -35.33 0.00 11.79
N GLN A 120 -35.20 1.33 11.68
CA GLN A 120 -36.11 2.32 12.28
C GLN A 120 -37.20 2.69 11.29
#